data_AF-A0A2W5ZSY0-F1
#
_entry.id   AF-A0A2W5ZSY0-F1
#
_cell.length_a   1.000
_cell.length_b   1.000
_cell.length_c   1.000
_cell.angle_alpha   90.00
_cell.angle_beta   90.00
_cell.angle_gamma   90.00
#
_symmetry.space_group_name_H-M   'P 1'
#
loop_
_entity.id
_entity.type
_entity.pdbx_description
1 polymer ?
#
loop_
_entity_poly.entity_id
_entity_poly.type
_entity_poly.pdbx_seq_one_letter_code
_entity_poly.pdbx_strand_id
1 'polypeptide(L)'
;MRPLVSPGAKTENGVTVYGASGEVIQMSINSTGAGNSGGPVFNKAEKVIGLFTYGISRDGANTSGAVPIKYGRDLLEAQHR
;
A
#
# COMPACT_ATOMS: atom_id res chain seq x y z
N MET A 1 21.95 9.31 8.40
CA MET A 1 20.83 9.44 7.44
C MET A 1 20.94 8.27 6.47
N ARG A 2 20.05 7.27 6.54
CA ARG A 2 20.08 6.12 5.61
C ARG A 2 19.23 6.47 4.39
N PRO A 3 19.71 6.32 3.14
CA PRO A 3 18.89 6.59 1.97
C PRO A 3 17.78 5.53 1.90
N LEU A 4 16.53 5.98 1.73
CA LEU A 4 15.41 5.15 1.31
C LEU A 4 15.63 4.80 -0.17
N VAL A 5 16.51 3.83 -0.43
CA VAL A 5 16.62 3.21 -1.76
C VAL A 5 15.37 2.37 -1.93
N SER A 6 14.42 2.84 -2.74
CA SER A 6 13.35 2.01 -3.28
C SER A 6 13.99 0.84 -4.02
N PRO A 7 13.83 -0.41 -3.57
CA PRO A 7 14.32 -1.55 -4.32
C PRO A 7 13.52 -1.61 -5.61
N GLY A 8 14.24 -1.66 -6.74
CA GLY A 8 13.66 -1.78 -8.07
C GLY A 8 12.76 -3.00 -8.19
N ALA A 9 12.05 -3.07 -9.32
CA ALA A 9 11.13 -4.16 -9.63
C ALA A 9 11.78 -5.54 -9.38
N LYS A 10 11.11 -6.41 -8.63
CA LYS A 10 11.51 -7.82 -8.46
C LYS A 10 10.49 -8.71 -9.14
N THR A 11 10.94 -9.52 -10.10
CA THR A 11 10.09 -10.53 -10.74
C THR A 11 10.40 -11.90 -10.15
N GLU A 12 9.38 -12.58 -9.63
CA GLU A 12 9.45 -13.95 -9.13
C GLU A 12 8.26 -14.75 -9.65
N ASN A 13 8.48 -15.92 -10.25
CA ASN A 13 7.45 -16.83 -10.77
C ASN A 13 6.39 -16.16 -11.67
N GLY A 14 6.80 -15.23 -12.54
CA GLY A 14 5.90 -14.50 -13.44
C GLY A 14 5.14 -13.33 -12.79
N VAL A 15 5.39 -13.06 -11.51
CA VAL A 15 4.84 -11.91 -10.77
C VAL A 15 5.92 -10.84 -10.65
N THR A 16 5.71 -9.68 -11.27
CA THR A 16 6.61 -8.53 -11.12
C THR A 16 6.11 -7.60 -10.02
N VAL A 17 6.83 -7.57 -8.91
CA VAL A 17 6.64 -6.70 -7.76
C VAL A 17 7.38 -5.39 -8.01
N TYR A 18 6.66 -4.29 -8.20
CA TYR A 18 7.25 -2.97 -8.38
C TYR A 18 7.28 -2.20 -7.05
N GLY A 19 8.49 -1.89 -6.57
CA GLY A 19 8.71 -1.09 -5.37
C GLY A 19 8.63 -1.90 -4.07
N ALA A 20 9.78 -2.29 -3.54
CA ALA A 20 9.87 -2.62 -2.11
C ALA A 20 10.12 -1.35 -1.27
N SER A 21 9.50 -0.24 -1.67
CA SER A 21 9.54 1.03 -0.95
C SER A 21 8.46 1.03 0.11
N GLY A 22 8.76 0.36 1.23
CA GLY A 22 7.81 0.17 2.33
C GLY A 22 6.85 -0.99 2.09
N GLU A 23 6.31 -1.55 3.18
CA GLU A 23 5.18 -2.45 3.04
C GLU A 23 4.01 -1.66 2.44
N VAL A 24 3.54 -2.09 1.29
CA VAL A 24 2.36 -1.56 0.60
C VAL A 24 1.41 -2.72 0.39
N ILE A 25 0.13 -2.47 0.64
CA ILE A 25 -0.93 -3.42 0.30
C ILE A 25 -1.43 -3.05 -1.09
N GLN A 26 -1.16 -3.90 -2.08
CA GLN A 26 -1.70 -3.76 -3.43
C GLN A 26 -2.99 -4.55 -3.57
N MET A 27 -4.04 -3.90 -4.08
CA MET A 27 -5.35 -4.50 -4.33
C MET A 27 -5.59 -4.68 -5.82
N SER A 28 -6.34 -5.72 -6.21
CA SER A 28 -6.52 -6.15 -7.61
C SER A 28 -7.20 -5.10 -8.50
N ILE A 29 -7.11 -5.35 -9.82
CA ILE A 29 -7.34 -4.41 -10.93
C ILE A 29 -8.77 -3.83 -11.02
N ASN A 30 -9.70 -4.41 -10.27
CA ASN A 30 -11.10 -4.00 -10.17
C ASN A 30 -11.38 -3.04 -9.01
N SER A 31 -10.37 -2.71 -8.20
CA SER A 31 -10.56 -1.93 -6.99
C SER A 31 -10.41 -0.44 -7.29
N THR A 32 -11.56 0.20 -7.44
CA THR A 32 -11.88 1.58 -7.07
C THR A 32 -11.49 2.72 -8.02
N GLY A 33 -12.45 3.63 -8.23
CA GLY A 33 -12.24 4.95 -8.82
C GLY A 33 -11.90 6.01 -7.77
N ALA A 34 -11.86 7.28 -8.19
CA ALA A 34 -11.65 8.41 -7.29
C ALA A 34 -12.65 8.42 -6.12
N GLY A 35 -12.22 8.89 -4.95
CA GLY A 35 -13.07 9.03 -3.76
C GLY A 35 -12.84 8.00 -2.65
N ASN A 36 -11.97 7.00 -2.86
CA ASN A 36 -11.66 5.99 -1.85
C ASN A 36 -10.47 6.36 -0.94
N SER A 37 -9.74 7.42 -1.26
CA SER A 37 -8.58 7.89 -0.47
C SER A 37 -8.96 8.13 1.00
N GLY A 38 -8.13 7.61 1.90
CA GLY A 38 -8.36 7.64 3.35
C GLY A 38 -9.27 6.54 3.88
N GLY A 39 -9.94 5.78 3.00
CA GLY A 39 -10.82 4.69 3.40
C GLY A 39 -10.06 3.48 3.99
N PRO A 40 -10.69 2.70 4.88
CA PRO A 40 -10.08 1.53 5.48
C PRO A 40 -9.99 0.35 4.50
N VAL A 41 -8.89 -0.39 4.58
CA VAL A 41 -8.72 -1.71 3.97
C VAL A 41 -8.95 -2.77 5.02
N PHE A 42 -9.87 -3.71 4.75
CA PHE A 42 -10.21 -4.80 5.67
C PHE A 42 -9.61 -6.14 5.24
N ASN A 43 -9.24 -6.97 6.22
CA ASN A 43 -8.98 -8.39 5.99
C ASN A 43 -10.26 -9.24 6.10
N LYS A 44 -10.16 -10.55 5.87
CA LYS A 44 -11.29 -11.49 5.96
C LYS A 44 -11.93 -11.61 7.35
N ALA A 45 -11.24 -11.13 8.39
CA ALA A 45 -11.73 -11.08 9.77
C ALA A 45 -12.23 -9.69 10.16
N GLU A 46 -12.52 -8.83 9.16
CA GLU A 46 -13.08 -7.49 9.32
C GLU A 46 -12.17 -6.54 10.11
N LYS A 47 -10.86 -6.82 10.17
CA LYS A 47 -9.88 -5.93 10.79
C LYS A 47 -9.32 -4.95 9.77
N VAL A 48 -9.19 -3.68 10.17
CA VAL A 48 -8.49 -2.67 9.39
C VAL A 48 -7.00 -3.02 9.34
N ILE A 49 -6.46 -3.17 8.14
CA ILE A 49 -5.05 -3.50 7.89
C ILE A 49 -4.30 -2.40 7.13
N GLY A 50 -5.01 -1.43 6.56
CA GLY A 50 -4.40 -0.32 5.83
C GLY A 50 -5.39 0.80 5.51
N LEU A 51 -4.87 1.84 4.87
CA LEU A 51 -5.61 3.00 4.39
C LEU A 51 -5.38 3.18 2.90
N PHE A 52 -6.46 3.26 2.12
CA PHE A 52 -6.37 3.61 0.70
C PHE A 52 -5.65 4.94 0.52
N THR A 53 -4.62 4.97 -0.32
CA THR A 53 -3.76 6.16 -0.41
C THR A 53 -3.57 6.63 -1.84
N TYR A 54 -3.32 5.72 -2.80
CA TYR A 54 -3.02 6.09 -4.18
C TYR A 54 -3.43 5.03 -5.18
N GLY A 55 -3.66 5.44 -6.42
CA GLY A 55 -3.77 4.54 -7.57
C GLY A 55 -2.39 4.17 -8.12
N ILE A 56 -2.27 2.99 -8.69
CA ILE A 56 -1.07 2.49 -9.37
C ILE A 56 -1.48 2.09 -10.79
N SER A 57 -0.96 2.82 -11.78
CA SER A 57 -1.24 2.57 -13.20
C SER A 57 0.02 2.14 -13.93
N ARG A 58 -0.01 0.98 -14.58
CA ARG A 58 1.14 0.46 -15.35
C ARG A 58 0.69 -0.51 -16.45
N ASP A 59 1.22 -0.35 -17.66
CA ASP A 59 1.00 -1.27 -18.79
C ASP A 59 -0.50 -1.60 -19.06
N GLY A 60 -1.38 -0.61 -18.86
CA GLY A 60 -2.84 -0.76 -19.01
C GLY A 60 -3.57 -1.37 -17.80
N ALA A 61 -2.85 -1.82 -16.78
CA ALA A 61 -3.42 -2.26 -15.50
C ALA A 61 -3.53 -1.08 -14.52
N ASN A 62 -4.70 -0.95 -13.89
CA ASN A 62 -4.94 0.01 -12.82
C ASN A 62 -5.22 -0.75 -11.53
N THR A 63 -4.46 -0.48 -10.48
CA THR A 63 -4.63 -1.08 -9.15
C THR A 63 -4.68 0.01 -8.09
N SER A 64 -5.09 -0.37 -6.87
CA SER A 64 -5.11 0.54 -5.73
C SER A 64 -4.03 0.14 -4.71
N GLY A 65 -3.33 1.13 -4.20
CA GLY A 65 -2.32 1.01 -3.16
C GLY A 65 -2.81 1.56 -1.82
N ALA A 66 -2.46 0.86 -0.75
CA ALA A 66 -2.76 1.25 0.61
C ALA A 66 -1.52 1.21 1.52
N VAL A 67 -1.44 2.20 2.42
CA VAL A 67 -0.43 2.25 3.48
C VAL A 67 -0.87 1.35 4.64
N PRO A 68 -0.03 0.43 5.16
CA PRO A 68 -0.36 -0.41 6.30
C PRO A 68 -0.70 0.40 7.56
N ILE A 69 -1.73 -0.04 8.28
CA ILE A 69 -2.26 0.68 9.45
C ILE A 69 -1.23 0.79 10.59
N LYS A 70 -0.25 -0.13 10.64
CA LYS A 70 0.81 -0.09 11.65
C LYS A 70 1.61 1.21 11.60
N TYR A 71 1.86 1.77 10.42
CA TYR A 71 2.59 3.04 10.31
C TYR A 71 1.79 4.23 10.84
N GLY A 72 0.45 4.22 10.67
CA GLY A 72 -0.42 5.20 11.29
C GLY A 72 -0.42 5.09 12.82
N ARG A 73 -0.42 3.86 13.36
CA ARG A 73 -0.30 3.62 14.80
C ARG A 73 1.04 4.09 15.35
N ASP A 74 2.14 3.73 14.70
CA ASP A 74 3.48 4.13 15.12
C ASP A 74 3.62 5.66 15.18
N LEU A 75 3.04 6.37 14.20
CA LEU A 75 3.02 7.83 14.17
C LEU A 75 2.25 8.43 15.36
N LEU A 76 1.06 7.92 15.65
CA LEU A 76 0.22 8.40 16.75
C LEU A 76 0.82 8.06 18.12
N GLU A 77 1.40 6.87 18.27
CA GLU A 77 2.10 6.47 19.50
C GLU A 77 3.35 7.32 19.75
N ALA A 78 4.09 7.70 18.71
CA ALA A 78 5.24 8.59 18.83
C ALA A 78 4.85 10.02 19.26
N GLN A 79 3.66 10.49 18.90
CA GLN A 79 3.15 11.82 19.31
C GLN A 79 2.75 11.89 20.80
N HIS A 80 2.57 10.75 21.45
CA HIS A 80 2.17 10.66 22.86
C HIS A 80 3.36 10.51 23.82
N ARG A 81 4.60 10.57 23.30
CA ARG A 81 5.85 10.51 24.08
C ARG A 81 6.51 11.88 24.13
#